data_AF-A0A353NI02-F1
#
_entry.id   AF-A0A353NI02-F1
#
_cell.length_a   1.000
_cell.length_b   1.000
_cell.length_c   1.000
_cell.angle_alpha   90.00
_cell.angle_beta   90.00
_cell.angle_gamma   90.00
#
_symmetry.space_group_name_H-M   'P 1'
#
loop_
_entity.id
_entity.type
_entity.pdbx_description
1 polymer ?
#
loop_
_entity_poly.entity_id
_entity_poly.type
_entity_poly.pdbx_seq_one_letter_code
_entity_poly.pdbx_strand_id
1 'polypeptide(L)'
;MNTWEKICSIFAVVLGLCLVSMLLLFPELRQLNRLLVICLLGMVVNVGLMVIVLRDILLRRFNNPNMRFIWIAVVLFIWPAIIYYLYRHGFRPRN
;
A
#
# COMPACT_ATOMS: atom_id res chain seq x y z
N MET A 1 1.36 -5.06 13.01
CA MET A 1 0.57 -5.78 12.00
C MET A 1 0.44 -7.22 12.41
N ASN A 2 -0.79 -7.73 12.38
CA ASN A 2 -1.01 -9.17 12.48
C ASN A 2 -0.55 -9.87 11.19
N THR A 3 -0.33 -11.18 11.25
CA THR A 3 0.10 -11.99 10.09
C THR A 3 -0.88 -11.84 8.90
N TRP A 4 -2.17 -11.73 9.18
CA TRP A 4 -3.20 -11.43 8.18
C TRP A 4 -3.01 -10.08 7.48
N GLU A 5 -2.74 -9.01 8.23
CA GLU A 5 -2.53 -7.67 7.65
C GLU A 5 -1.25 -7.63 6.78
N LYS A 6 -0.21 -8.40 7.17
CA LYS A 6 0.99 -8.60 6.34
C LYS A 6 0.65 -9.28 5.01
N ILE A 7 -0.08 -10.40 5.06
CA ILE A 7 -0.46 -11.15 3.85
C ILE A 7 -1.33 -10.28 2.93
N CYS A 8 -2.34 -9.58 3.47
CA CYS A 8 -3.18 -8.67 2.70
C CYS A 8 -2.35 -7.54 2.05
N SER A 9 -1.37 -7.00 2.78
CA SER A 9 -0.52 -5.93 2.24
C SER A 9 0.41 -6.41 1.13
N ILE A 10 1.04 -7.57 1.31
CA ILE A 10 1.89 -8.19 0.27
C ILE A 10 1.05 -8.50 -0.96
N PHE A 11 -0.13 -9.09 -0.77
CA PHE A 11 -1.06 -9.41 -1.86
C PHE A 11 -1.47 -8.16 -2.63
N ALA A 12 -1.81 -7.07 -1.93
CA ALA A 12 -2.16 -5.79 -2.55
C ALA A 12 -1.00 -5.18 -3.35
N VAL A 13 0.24 -5.24 -2.85
CA VAL A 13 1.43 -4.78 -3.59
C VAL A 13 1.67 -5.61 -4.85
N VAL A 14 1.61 -6.94 -4.73
CA VAL A 14 1.77 -7.87 -5.87
C VAL A 14 0.68 -7.64 -6.92
N LEU A 15 -0.56 -7.47 -6.48
CA LEU A 15 -1.70 -7.23 -7.36
C LEU A 15 -1.59 -5.87 -8.06
N GLY A 16 -1.13 -4.83 -7.35
CA GLY A 16 -0.82 -3.53 -7.95
C GLY A 16 0.27 -3.62 -9.01
N LEU A 17 1.37 -4.34 -8.75
CA LEU A 17 2.44 -4.59 -9.73
C LEU A 17 1.93 -5.36 -10.94
N CYS A 18 1.06 -6.35 -10.74
CA CYS A 18 0.46 -7.13 -11.81
C CYS A 18 -0.43 -6.26 -12.70
N LEU A 19 -1.29 -5.41 -12.12
CA LEU A 19 -2.15 -4.48 -12.85
C LEU A 19 -1.33 -3.47 -13.67
N VAL A 20 -0.27 -2.89 -13.08
CA VAL A 20 0.64 -1.97 -13.79
C VAL A 20 1.34 -2.69 -14.94
N SER A 21 1.82 -3.92 -14.71
CA SER A 21 2.49 -4.71 -15.75
C SER A 21 1.55 -5.06 -16.90
N MET A 22 0.30 -5.45 -16.59
CA MET A 22 -0.73 -5.69 -17.62
C MET A 22 -1.00 -4.43 -18.45
N LEU A 23 -1.06 -3.25 -17.82
CA LEU A 23 -1.28 -1.99 -18.52
C LEU A 23 -0.12 -1.57 -19.44
N LEU A 24 1.11 -1.94 -19.07
CA LEU A 24 2.32 -1.69 -19.87
C LEU A 24 2.48 -2.68 -21.02
N LEU A 25 2.22 -3.97 -20.79
CA LEU A 25 2.44 -5.05 -21.75
C LEU A 25 1.28 -5.22 -22.75
N PHE A 26 0.05 -4.90 -22.36
CA PHE A 26 -1.14 -5.06 -23.21
C PHE A 26 -1.79 -3.70 -23.51
N PRO A 27 -1.39 -3.01 -24.60
CA PRO A 27 -1.99 -1.73 -24.98
C PRO A 27 -3.48 -1.84 -25.32
N GLU A 28 -3.95 -3.02 -25.72
CA GLU A 28 -5.36 -3.39 -25.93
C GLU A 28 -6.25 -3.12 -24.69
N LEU A 29 -5.67 -3.18 -23.49
CA LEU A 29 -6.38 -2.93 -22.22
C LEU A 29 -6.56 -1.43 -21.93
N ARG A 30 -5.94 -0.54 -22.72
CA ARG A 30 -6.09 0.93 -22.58
C ARG A 30 -7.40 1.47 -23.11
N GLN A 31 -8.29 0.60 -23.60
CA GLN A 31 -9.65 0.98 -23.94
C GLN A 31 -10.33 1.61 -22.71
N LEU A 32 -10.89 2.81 -22.87
CA LEU A 32 -11.32 3.69 -21.79
C LEU A 32 -12.20 3.00 -20.73
N ASN A 33 -13.10 2.11 -21.16
CA ASN A 33 -13.98 1.35 -20.26
C ASN A 33 -13.23 0.29 -19.43
N ARG A 34 -12.30 -0.45 -20.05
CA ARG A 34 -11.47 -1.45 -19.35
C ARG A 34 -10.42 -0.79 -18.46
N LEU A 35 -9.84 0.31 -18.94
CA LEU A 35 -8.91 1.15 -18.18
C LEU A 35 -9.56 1.68 -16.90
N LEU A 36 -10.78 2.21 -16.99
CA LEU A 36 -11.51 2.72 -15.83
C LEU A 36 -11.73 1.63 -14.78
N VAL A 37 -12.14 0.43 -15.18
CA VAL A 37 -12.35 -0.70 -14.25
C VAL A 37 -11.03 -1.11 -13.59
N ILE A 38 -9.95 -1.22 -14.36
CA ILE A 38 -8.61 -1.55 -13.86
C ILE A 38 -8.10 -0.47 -12.89
N CYS A 39 -8.28 0.80 -13.23
CA CYS A 39 -7.92 1.93 -12.37
C CYS A 39 -8.76 1.96 -11.09
N LEU A 40 -10.07 1.71 -11.16
CA LEU A 40 -10.94 1.60 -9.98
C LEU A 40 -10.49 0.47 -9.06
N LEU A 41 -10.21 -0.70 -9.62
CA LEU A 41 -9.73 -1.85 -8.85
C LEU A 41 -8.38 -1.54 -8.18
N GLY A 42 -7.45 -0.95 -8.93
CA GLY A 42 -6.16 -0.50 -8.41
C GLY A 42 -6.30 0.57 -7.34
N MET A 43 -7.27 1.49 -7.48
CA MET A 43 -7.55 2.53 -6.49
C MET A 43 -8.11 1.93 -5.20
N VAL A 44 -9.08 1.01 -5.28
CA VAL A 44 -9.65 0.32 -4.12
C VAL A 44 -8.55 -0.45 -3.36
N VAL A 45 -7.70 -1.17 -4.08
CA VAL A 45 -6.60 -1.93 -3.48
C VAL A 45 -5.59 -1.01 -2.80
N ASN A 46 -5.24 0.12 -3.45
CA ASN A 46 -4.33 1.10 -2.84
C ASN A 46 -4.93 1.79 -1.61
N VAL A 47 -6.20 2.20 -1.67
CA VAL A 47 -6.89 2.80 -0.51
C VAL A 47 -6.97 1.79 0.64
N GLY A 48 -7.28 0.53 0.35
CA GLY A 48 -7.28 -0.55 1.35
C GLY A 48 -5.90 -0.74 2.00
N LEU A 49 -4.84 -0.80 1.19
CA LEU A 49 -3.46 -0.88 1.67
C LEU A 49 -3.10 0.30 2.57
N MET A 50 -3.49 1.51 2.17
CA MET A 50 -3.24 2.74 2.89
C MET A 50 -3.94 2.73 4.26
N VAL A 51 -5.20 2.29 4.34
CA VAL A 51 -5.93 2.15 5.61
C VAL A 51 -5.26 1.14 6.54
N ILE A 52 -4.83 -0.01 6.02
CA ILE A 52 -4.12 -1.03 6.80
C ILE A 52 -2.82 -0.47 7.38
N VAL A 53 -2.05 0.25 6.55
CA VAL A 53 -0.76 0.82 6.96
C VAL A 53 -0.93 1.97 7.94
N LEU A 54 -1.90 2.86 7.72
CA LEU A 54 -2.23 3.92 8.68
C LEU A 54 -2.64 3.31 10.03
N ARG A 55 -3.53 2.32 10.00
CA ARG A 55 -3.94 1.60 11.21
C ARG A 55 -2.75 0.97 11.91
N ASP A 56 -1.80 0.39 11.16
CA ASP A 56 -0.57 -0.15 11.74
C ASP A 56 0.27 0.93 12.43
N ILE A 57 0.50 2.06 11.75
CA ILE A 57 1.28 3.19 12.27
C ILE A 57 0.61 3.77 13.53
N LEU A 58 -0.72 3.91 13.53
CA LEU A 58 -1.46 4.49 14.66
C LEU A 58 -1.42 3.59 15.90
N LEU A 59 -1.48 2.27 15.72
CA LEU A 59 -1.47 1.29 16.80
C LEU A 59 -0.05 0.88 17.24
N ARG A 60 1.00 1.27 16.52
CA ARG A 60 2.39 1.01 16.89
C ARG A 60 2.88 2.09 17.86
N ARG A 61 3.46 1.68 19.00
CA ARG A 61 4.14 2.60 19.92
C ARG A 61 5.47 3.00 19.30
N PHE A 62 5.57 4.24 18.85
CA PHE A 62 6.85 4.83 18.48
C PHE A 62 7.46 5.49 19.71
N ASN A 63 8.75 5.28 19.94
CA ASN A 63 9.46 5.91 21.06
C ASN A 63 9.46 7.45 20.94
N ASN A 64 9.33 7.98 19.72
CA ASN A 64 9.18 9.40 19.44
C ASN A 64 7.82 9.68 18.76
N PRO A 65 6.96 10.55 19.33
CA PRO A 65 5.66 10.88 18.74
C PRO A 65 5.80 11.57 17.38
N ASN A 66 6.85 12.37 17.16
CA ASN A 66 7.10 13.02 15.87
C ASN A 66 7.39 12.02 14.74
N MET A 67 8.06 10.88 15.01
CA MET A 67 8.30 9.87 13.98
C MET A 67 7.00 9.25 13.45
N ARG A 68 5.98 9.14 14.31
CA ARG A 68 4.66 8.65 13.90
C ARG A 68 4.01 9.59 12.87
N PHE A 69 4.01 10.89 13.14
CA PHE A 69 3.44 11.88 12.23
C PHE A 69 4.22 11.98 10.91
N ILE A 70 5.55 11.86 10.96
CA ILE A 70 6.39 11.81 9.76
C ILE A 70 6.00 10.62 8.90
N TRP A 71 5.88 9.41 9.48
CA TRP A 71 5.48 8.23 8.71
C TRP A 71 4.07 8.32 8.14
N ILE A 72 3.12 8.90 8.87
CA ILE A 72 1.77 9.17 8.35
C ILE A 72 1.87 10.12 7.16
N ALA A 73 2.58 11.24 7.28
CA ALA A 73 2.75 12.19 6.20
C ALA A 73 3.44 11.58 4.98
N VAL A 74 4.52 10.82 5.19
CA VAL A 74 5.26 10.13 4.13
C VAL A 74 4.36 9.12 3.40
N VAL A 75 3.56 8.34 4.12
CA VAL A 75 2.61 7.40 3.51
C VAL A 75 1.49 8.11 2.75
N LEU A 76 1.03 9.27 3.24
CA LEU A 76 -0.05 10.04 2.62
C LEU A 76 0.39 10.74 1.33
N PHE A 77 1.56 11.37 1.35
CA PHE A 77 2.10 12.15 0.24
C PHE A 77 2.90 11.30 -0.76
N ILE A 78 3.53 10.22 -0.31
CA ILE A 78 4.41 9.39 -1.13
C ILE A 78 3.93 7.95 -1.02
N TRP A 79 2.95 7.58 -1.86
CA TRP A 79 2.43 6.22 -1.94
C TRP A 79 3.48 5.11 -2.10
N PRO A 80 4.55 5.25 -2.93
CA PRO A 80 5.60 4.23 -2.99
C PRO A 80 6.38 4.08 -1.68
N ALA A 81 6.34 5.08 -0.78
CA ALA A 81 6.94 4.95 0.55
C ALA A 81 6.19 3.95 1.45
N ILE A 82 4.96 3.55 1.09
CA ILE A 82 4.26 2.45 1.76
C ILE A 82 5.04 1.15 1.65
N ILE A 83 5.63 0.87 0.48
CA ILE A 83 6.45 -0.35 0.27
C ILE A 83 7.68 -0.29 1.17
N TYR A 84 8.34 0.87 1.24
CA TYR A 84 9.50 1.07 2.12
C TYR A 84 9.13 0.96 3.60
N TYR A 85 7.98 1.50 4.01
CA TYR A 85 7.44 1.34 5.37
C TYR A 85 7.16 -0.14 5.68
N LEU A 86 6.51 -0.86 4.77
CA LEU A 86 6.21 -2.28 4.94
C LEU A 86 7.47 -3.12 5.10
N TYR A 87 8.47 -2.87 4.26
CA TYR A 87 9.77 -3.51 4.36
C TYR A 87 10.45 -3.24 5.71
N ARG A 88 10.48 -1.97 6.13
CA ARG A 88 11.23 -1.53 7.32
C ARG A 88 10.51 -1.80 8.65
N HIS A 89 9.23 -1.52 8.70
CA HIS A 89 8.41 -1.53 9.92
C HIS A 89 7.32 -2.60 9.89
N GLY A 90 6.78 -2.96 8.72
CA GLY A 90 5.80 -4.03 8.59
C GLY A 90 6.36 -5.38 9.06
N PHE A 91 7.58 -5.75 8.63
CA PHE A 91 8.18 -7.05 8.99
C PHE A 91 8.75 -7.12 10.41
N ARG A 92 9.13 -5.98 11.03
CA ARG A 92 9.63 -5.97 12.41
C ARG A 92 8.50 -6.16 13.43
N PRO A 93 8.70 -6.96 14.49
CA PRO A 93 7.70 -7.12 15.56
C PRO A 93 7.37 -5.77 16.22
N ARG A 94 6.18 -5.71 16.78
CA ARG A 94 5.58 -4.51 17.38
C ARG A 94 6.04 -4.38 18.84
N ASN A 95 7.37 -4.35 19.05
CA ASN A 95 7.96 -4.04 20.37
C ASN A 95 8.09 -2.54 20.53
#